data_AF-A0A1J5NWR6-F1
#
_entry.id   AF-A0A1J5NWR6-F1
#
_cell.length_a   1.000
_cell.length_b   1.000
_cell.length_c   1.000
_cell.angle_alpha   90.00
_cell.angle_beta   90.00
_cell.angle_gamma   90.00
#
_symmetry.space_group_name_H-M   'P 1'
#
loop_
_entity.id
_entity.type
_entity.pdbx_description
1 polymer ?
#
loop_
_entity_poly.entity_id
_entity_poly.type
_entity_poly.pdbx_seq_one_letter_code
_entity_poly.pdbx_strand_id
1 'polypeptide(L)'
;MRVLLNVSKEKLAMFSRAAAPTEFAPLAEGATGDAAVALRGAGFTADLDTAVGLGVPVVVVAGTPDGEGEACARAALEYGVPGECVLLLRNGKVVDLAGNAVAPAARGGRAVGVRAVVAAAAAAVERGLLPEPVVWEMPSPMESAPPGGVTADPVGPEPGLDDPYPAADAREAAEKPADGETPRREEPAPAAAPKVDAAVKPGIPSLEGELALKDFLTAAHRVVAVFRAVEEADSATVAAGLAEACGAVHLEVAPEPRAFRRYGESLEEAVNSGRYAFCNGGNVQTARRDPDLLVVEVDPNVPERSSLDDVYGRADKVAHVVGHDFNGVEKSKRNVRLWLENGWRLDALIVDRVPDASHVVEIFKGTFGTEVGLICGVEGKESFDLLVEKLVEEEN
;
A
#
# COMPACT_ATOMS: atom_id res chain seq x y z
N MET A 1 -8.68 32.50 14.62
CA MET A 1 -7.87 31.30 14.37
C MET A 1 -7.76 31.10 12.87
N ARG A 2 -6.57 30.84 12.36
CA ARG A 2 -6.25 30.55 10.97
C ARG A 2 -5.79 29.09 10.86
N VAL A 3 -6.54 28.29 10.12
CA VAL A 3 -6.29 26.86 9.93
C VAL A 3 -5.76 26.62 8.52
N LEU A 4 -4.63 25.95 8.41
CA LEU A 4 -3.98 25.62 7.15
C LEU A 4 -4.47 24.25 6.65
N LEU A 5 -4.87 24.18 5.40
CA LEU A 5 -5.44 22.96 4.83
C LEU A 5 -5.19 22.88 3.32
N ASN A 6 -4.76 21.72 2.82
CA ASN A 6 -4.56 21.49 1.39
C ASN A 6 -5.87 21.06 0.70
N VAL A 7 -6.69 22.03 0.30
CA VAL A 7 -7.87 21.82 -0.55
C VAL A 7 -8.00 22.98 -1.55
N SER A 8 -8.89 22.83 -2.55
CA SER A 8 -9.10 23.89 -3.54
C SER A 8 -9.50 25.22 -2.90
N LYS A 9 -9.14 26.34 -3.56
CA LYS A 9 -9.43 27.70 -3.08
C LYS A 9 -10.93 27.92 -2.82
N GLU A 10 -11.79 27.32 -3.63
CA GLU A 10 -13.25 27.40 -3.49
C GLU A 10 -13.72 26.71 -2.19
N LYS A 11 -13.13 25.55 -1.85
CA LYS A 11 -13.43 24.84 -0.60
C LYS A 11 -12.92 25.61 0.61
N LEU A 12 -11.72 26.18 0.56
CA LEU A 12 -11.18 27.03 1.65
C LEU A 12 -12.09 28.24 1.92
N ALA A 13 -12.53 28.93 0.86
CA ALA A 13 -13.46 30.04 1.00
C ALA A 13 -14.82 29.59 1.56
N MET A 14 -15.31 28.42 1.15
CA MET A 14 -16.54 27.84 1.68
C MET A 14 -16.41 27.49 3.17
N PHE A 15 -15.30 26.86 3.58
CA PHE A 15 -15.04 26.48 4.97
C PHE A 15 -14.91 27.70 5.88
N SER A 16 -14.17 28.72 5.43
CA SER A 16 -14.03 30.00 6.15
C SER A 16 -15.38 30.67 6.42
N ARG A 17 -16.28 30.69 5.41
CA ARG A 17 -17.65 31.21 5.59
C ARG A 17 -18.47 30.37 6.57
N ALA A 18 -18.37 29.04 6.49
CA ALA A 18 -19.18 28.12 7.31
C ALA A 18 -18.73 28.03 8.78
N ALA A 19 -17.47 28.39 9.07
CA ALA A 19 -16.84 28.25 10.37
C ALA A 19 -16.32 29.58 10.95
N ALA A 20 -16.85 30.71 10.47
CA ALA A 20 -16.53 32.03 11.00
C ALA A 20 -16.66 32.04 12.54
N PRO A 21 -15.68 32.64 13.26
CA PRO A 21 -14.61 33.52 12.79
C PRO A 21 -13.30 32.82 12.36
N THR A 22 -13.31 31.50 12.12
CA THR A 22 -12.11 30.77 11.68
C THR A 22 -11.83 30.99 10.19
N GLU A 23 -10.60 31.36 9.86
CA GLU A 23 -10.10 31.46 8.49
C GLU A 23 -9.45 30.15 8.08
N PHE A 24 -9.76 29.65 6.88
CA PHE A 24 -9.05 28.53 6.25
C PHE A 24 -8.17 29.05 5.13
N ALA A 25 -6.88 28.73 5.18
CA ALA A 25 -5.89 29.13 4.19
C ALA A 25 -5.16 27.90 3.62
N PRO A 26 -4.52 28.02 2.44
CA PRO A 26 -3.76 26.92 1.84
C PRO A 26 -2.66 26.44 2.77
N LEU A 27 -2.50 25.12 2.85
CA LEU A 27 -1.31 24.50 3.43
C LEU A 27 -0.16 24.59 2.40
N ALA A 28 0.95 25.18 2.79
CA ALA A 28 2.16 25.29 2.00
C ALA A 28 3.36 25.49 2.94
N GLU A 29 4.56 25.17 2.47
CA GLU A 29 5.79 25.44 3.22
C GLU A 29 5.92 26.92 3.58
N GLY A 30 6.33 27.20 4.82
CA GLY A 30 6.48 28.57 5.34
C GLY A 30 5.17 29.33 5.53
N ALA A 31 4.01 28.71 5.33
CA ALA A 31 2.72 29.35 5.61
C ALA A 31 2.55 29.59 7.12
N THR A 32 2.07 30.77 7.47
CA THR A 32 1.76 31.11 8.87
C THR A 32 0.29 30.81 9.18
N GLY A 33 0.06 30.03 10.24
CA GLY A 33 -1.27 29.71 10.76
C GLY A 33 -1.20 29.34 12.24
N ASP A 34 -2.37 29.17 12.86
CA ASP A 34 -2.46 28.75 14.26
C ASP A 34 -2.49 27.21 14.40
N ALA A 35 -2.99 26.52 13.37
CA ALA A 35 -3.04 25.06 13.30
C ALA A 35 -3.03 24.60 11.83
N ALA A 36 -2.64 23.34 11.60
CA ALA A 36 -2.66 22.71 10.29
C ALA A 36 -3.52 21.44 10.30
N VAL A 37 -4.06 21.07 9.14
CA VAL A 37 -4.93 19.90 8.98
C VAL A 37 -4.44 19.03 7.84
N ALA A 38 -4.22 17.75 8.11
CA ALA A 38 -3.98 16.73 7.11
C ALA A 38 -5.23 15.87 6.92
N LEU A 39 -5.69 15.72 5.67
CA LEU A 39 -6.88 14.95 5.32
C LEU A 39 -6.49 13.64 4.67
N ARG A 40 -7.17 12.56 5.05
CA ARG A 40 -7.10 11.29 4.32
C ARG A 40 -7.35 11.50 2.82
N GLY A 41 -6.47 10.93 1.99
CA GLY A 41 -6.53 10.97 0.54
C GLY A 41 -5.15 10.81 -0.12
N ALA A 42 -5.10 10.95 -1.44
CA ALA A 42 -3.90 10.69 -2.27
C ALA A 42 -2.68 11.62 -1.98
N GLY A 43 -2.83 12.64 -1.14
CA GLY A 43 -1.76 13.55 -0.71
C GLY A 43 -1.52 13.55 0.80
N PHE A 44 -2.13 12.61 1.55
CA PHE A 44 -2.14 12.64 3.02
C PHE A 44 -0.74 12.74 3.64
N THR A 45 0.21 11.91 3.19
CA THR A 45 1.57 11.88 3.74
C THR A 45 2.31 13.20 3.50
N ALA A 46 2.22 13.75 2.28
CA ALA A 46 2.85 15.04 1.95
C ALA A 46 2.21 16.21 2.72
N ASP A 47 0.89 16.18 2.88
CA ASP A 47 0.16 17.17 3.68
C ASP A 47 0.54 17.07 5.17
N LEU A 48 0.67 15.85 5.69
CA LEU A 48 1.07 15.62 7.07
C LEU A 48 2.50 16.11 7.33
N ASP A 49 3.45 15.75 6.46
CA ASP A 49 4.84 16.20 6.54
C ASP A 49 4.94 17.73 6.51
N THR A 50 4.27 18.35 5.53
CA THR A 50 4.19 19.82 5.44
C THR A 50 3.59 20.42 6.71
N ALA A 51 2.48 19.86 7.22
CA ALA A 51 1.80 20.37 8.41
C ALA A 51 2.68 20.31 9.67
N VAL A 52 3.39 19.20 9.87
CA VAL A 52 4.31 19.00 11.00
C VAL A 52 5.51 19.94 10.89
N GLY A 53 6.07 20.12 9.69
CA GLY A 53 7.19 21.02 9.42
C GLY A 53 6.92 22.50 9.72
N LEU A 54 5.65 22.90 9.85
CA LEU A 54 5.28 24.28 10.21
C LEU A 54 5.41 24.58 11.72
N GLY A 55 5.58 23.57 12.57
CA GLY A 55 5.75 23.76 14.02
C GLY A 55 4.49 24.27 14.72
N VAL A 56 3.31 23.97 14.18
CA VAL A 56 1.99 24.32 14.74
C VAL A 56 1.21 23.05 15.12
N PRO A 57 0.17 23.12 15.96
CA PRO A 57 -0.71 21.98 16.22
C PRO A 57 -1.27 21.38 14.92
N VAL A 58 -1.23 20.05 14.81
CA VAL A 58 -1.70 19.32 13.62
C VAL A 58 -2.92 18.48 13.97
N VAL A 59 -4.00 18.64 13.21
CA VAL A 59 -5.20 17.79 13.30
C VAL A 59 -5.26 16.87 12.09
N VAL A 60 -5.43 15.57 12.32
CA VAL A 60 -5.54 14.58 11.26
C VAL A 60 -6.99 14.13 11.13
N VAL A 61 -7.52 14.12 9.91
CA VAL A 61 -8.85 13.56 9.62
C VAL A 61 -8.69 12.22 8.91
N ALA A 62 -8.67 11.14 9.71
CA ALA A 62 -8.50 9.77 9.21
C ALA A 62 -9.79 9.17 8.62
N GLY A 63 -10.95 9.78 8.90
CA GLY A 63 -12.23 9.33 8.35
C GLY A 63 -12.77 8.10 9.09
N THR A 64 -13.10 7.02 8.38
CA THR A 64 -13.60 5.77 8.98
C THR A 64 -12.46 4.89 9.51
N PRO A 65 -12.66 4.07 10.56
CA PRO A 65 -11.66 3.12 11.05
C PRO A 65 -11.60 1.86 10.17
N ASP A 66 -11.40 2.06 8.86
CA ASP A 66 -11.05 1.01 7.91
C ASP A 66 -9.52 0.96 7.77
N GLY A 67 -8.98 0.02 6.98
CA GLY A 67 -7.53 -0.14 6.86
C GLY A 67 -6.77 1.13 6.44
N GLU A 68 -7.37 1.98 5.61
CA GLU A 68 -6.76 3.25 5.20
C GLU A 68 -6.85 4.31 6.31
N GLY A 69 -7.97 4.39 7.04
CA GLY A 69 -8.08 5.27 8.19
C GLY A 69 -7.17 4.86 9.36
N GLU A 70 -7.00 3.56 9.59
CA GLU A 70 -6.03 3.04 10.56
C GLU A 70 -4.59 3.33 10.12
N ALA A 71 -4.29 3.23 8.83
CA ALA A 71 -2.99 3.63 8.29
C ALA A 71 -2.74 5.13 8.49
N CYS A 72 -3.73 5.99 8.22
CA CYS A 72 -3.62 7.44 8.47
C CYS A 72 -3.40 7.75 9.95
N ALA A 73 -4.13 7.07 10.84
CA ALA A 73 -3.99 7.24 12.28
C ALA A 73 -2.61 6.82 12.78
N ARG A 74 -2.10 5.69 12.33
CA ARG A 74 -0.76 5.21 12.66
C ARG A 74 0.32 6.16 12.17
N ALA A 75 0.25 6.59 10.91
CA ALA A 75 1.17 7.57 10.35
C ALA A 75 1.15 8.88 11.17
N ALA A 76 -0.03 9.37 11.58
CA ALA A 76 -0.12 10.54 12.45
C ALA A 76 0.68 10.37 13.75
N LEU A 77 0.56 9.21 14.41
CA LEU A 77 1.28 8.90 15.64
C LEU A 77 2.80 8.80 15.43
N GLU A 78 3.23 8.21 14.30
CA GLU A 78 4.65 8.13 13.93
C GLU A 78 5.28 9.52 13.72
N TYR A 79 4.50 10.48 13.21
CA TYR A 79 4.89 11.89 13.12
C TYR A 79 4.77 12.64 14.45
N GLY A 80 4.49 11.93 15.56
CA GLY A 80 4.36 12.51 16.89
C GLY A 80 3.08 13.30 17.12
N VAL A 81 2.09 13.23 16.21
CA VAL A 81 0.81 13.93 16.38
C VAL A 81 0.06 13.32 17.58
N PRO A 82 -0.34 14.12 18.59
CA PRO A 82 -1.08 13.60 19.73
C PRO A 82 -2.37 12.90 19.31
N GLY A 83 -2.66 11.72 19.87
CA GLY A 83 -3.81 10.91 19.43
C GLY A 83 -5.18 11.58 19.60
N GLU A 84 -5.26 12.58 20.47
CA GLU A 84 -6.42 13.45 20.69
C GLU A 84 -6.71 14.38 19.49
N CYS A 85 -5.70 14.61 18.64
CA CYS A 85 -5.80 15.42 17.43
C CYS A 85 -6.09 14.59 16.17
N VAL A 86 -6.27 13.26 16.31
CA VAL A 86 -6.57 12.36 15.20
C VAL A 86 -8.05 11.98 15.23
N LEU A 87 -8.79 12.41 14.21
CA LEU A 87 -10.25 12.33 14.15
C LEU A 87 -10.75 11.13 13.33
N LEU A 88 -11.59 10.31 13.96
CA LEU A 88 -12.28 9.17 13.36
C LEU A 88 -13.80 9.34 13.42
N LEU A 89 -14.49 8.76 12.44
CA LEU A 89 -15.93 8.67 12.36
C LEU A 89 -16.39 7.31 12.90
N ARG A 90 -16.98 7.29 14.09
CA ARG A 90 -17.50 6.07 14.73
C ARG A 90 -18.95 6.29 15.18
N ASN A 91 -19.84 5.37 14.82
CA ASN A 91 -21.25 5.36 15.27
C ASN A 91 -21.96 6.72 15.09
N GLY A 92 -21.73 7.39 13.96
CA GLY A 92 -22.33 8.70 13.66
C GLY A 92 -21.76 9.89 14.47
N LYS A 93 -20.61 9.72 15.12
CA LYS A 93 -19.90 10.77 15.86
C LYS A 93 -18.46 10.89 15.37
N VAL A 94 -17.91 12.10 15.49
CA VAL A 94 -16.47 12.33 15.33
C VAL A 94 -15.83 12.16 16.70
N VAL A 95 -14.89 11.22 16.79
CA VAL A 95 -14.16 10.88 18.02
C VAL A 95 -12.65 10.99 17.78
N ASP A 96 -11.88 11.16 18.85
CA ASP A 96 -10.43 11.03 18.80
C ASP A 96 -9.98 9.54 18.84
N LEU A 97 -8.67 9.27 18.84
CA LEU A 97 -8.15 7.89 18.94
C LEU A 97 -8.46 7.21 20.28
N ALA A 98 -8.57 7.97 21.37
CA ALA A 98 -9.00 7.47 22.67
C ALA A 98 -10.51 7.17 22.73
N GLY A 99 -11.27 7.59 21.70
CA GLY A 99 -12.71 7.40 21.60
C GLY A 99 -13.54 8.51 22.25
N ASN A 100 -12.91 9.61 22.69
CA ASN A 100 -13.62 10.76 23.23
C ASN A 100 -14.37 11.47 22.11
N ALA A 101 -15.60 11.89 22.38
CA ALA A 101 -16.40 12.60 21.39
C ALA A 101 -15.91 14.04 21.21
N VAL A 102 -15.57 14.40 19.97
CA VAL A 102 -15.16 15.76 19.58
C VAL A 102 -16.38 16.56 19.11
N ALA A 103 -17.19 15.98 18.21
CA ALA A 103 -18.37 16.62 17.67
C ALA A 103 -19.36 15.61 17.05
N PRO A 104 -20.63 15.98 16.86
CA PRO A 104 -21.54 15.22 16.01
C PRO A 104 -21.01 15.12 14.57
N ALA A 105 -21.21 13.98 13.92
CA ALA A 105 -20.86 13.86 12.52
C ALA A 105 -21.86 14.59 11.61
N ALA A 106 -21.35 15.10 10.49
CA ALA A 106 -22.15 15.77 9.48
C ALA A 106 -22.89 14.76 8.56
N ARG A 107 -23.82 15.29 7.76
CA ARG A 107 -24.57 14.53 6.73
C ARG A 107 -25.25 13.26 7.25
N GLY A 108 -25.82 13.35 8.46
CA GLY A 108 -26.53 12.25 9.10
C GLY A 108 -25.62 11.11 9.54
N GLY A 109 -24.45 11.43 10.11
CA GLY A 109 -23.56 10.40 10.67
C GLY A 109 -22.46 9.89 9.72
N ARG A 110 -22.32 10.48 8.53
CA ARG A 110 -21.51 9.91 7.43
C ARG A 110 -20.28 10.73 7.04
N ALA A 111 -20.05 11.87 7.68
CA ALA A 111 -18.94 12.74 7.33
C ALA A 111 -18.38 13.48 8.54
N VAL A 112 -17.08 13.77 8.53
CA VAL A 112 -16.46 14.73 9.44
C VAL A 112 -16.77 16.13 8.91
N GLY A 113 -17.44 16.95 9.72
CA GLY A 113 -17.79 18.32 9.35
C GLY A 113 -16.68 19.32 9.68
N VAL A 114 -16.64 20.45 8.98
CA VAL A 114 -15.67 21.54 9.24
C VAL A 114 -15.68 22.01 10.69
N ARG A 115 -16.86 22.00 11.35
CA ARG A 115 -16.97 22.38 12.78
C ARG A 115 -16.24 21.42 13.71
N ALA A 116 -16.20 20.13 13.38
CA ALA A 116 -15.44 19.15 14.15
C ALA A 116 -13.94 19.42 14.04
N VAL A 117 -13.47 19.73 12.83
CA VAL A 117 -12.07 20.11 12.57
C VAL A 117 -11.70 21.38 13.32
N VAL A 118 -12.55 22.42 13.30
CA VAL A 118 -12.31 23.66 14.06
C VAL A 118 -12.31 23.42 15.57
N ALA A 119 -13.22 22.59 16.08
CA ALA A 119 -13.25 22.26 17.50
C ALA A 119 -11.97 21.54 17.95
N ALA A 120 -11.51 20.56 17.16
CA ALA A 120 -10.26 19.86 17.41
C ALA A 120 -9.05 20.80 17.33
N ALA A 121 -8.97 21.63 16.29
CA ALA A 121 -7.87 22.57 16.10
C ALA A 121 -7.81 23.61 17.23
N ALA A 122 -8.96 24.17 17.62
CA ALA A 122 -9.03 25.11 18.74
C ALA A 122 -8.59 24.47 20.05
N ALA A 123 -9.04 23.25 20.34
CA ALA A 123 -8.63 22.51 21.54
C ALA A 123 -7.13 22.19 21.53
N ALA A 124 -6.57 21.84 20.36
CA ALA A 124 -5.15 21.57 20.20
C ALA A 124 -4.30 22.83 20.43
N VAL A 125 -4.73 23.97 19.89
CA VAL A 125 -4.07 25.28 20.11
C VAL A 125 -4.15 25.70 21.58
N GLU A 126 -5.33 25.61 22.20
CA GLU A 126 -5.54 25.99 23.59
C GLU A 126 -4.66 25.18 24.55
N ARG A 127 -4.48 23.88 24.26
CA ARG A 127 -3.71 22.95 25.09
C ARG A 127 -2.24 22.85 24.68
N GLY A 128 -1.81 23.52 23.61
CA GLY A 128 -0.44 23.44 23.10
C GLY A 128 -0.06 22.04 22.60
N LEU A 129 -0.99 21.32 21.99
CA LEU A 129 -0.78 19.96 21.45
C LEU A 129 0.00 20.03 20.14
N LEU A 130 1.32 20.10 20.25
CA LEU A 130 2.24 20.07 19.12
C LEU A 130 2.63 18.62 18.78
N PRO A 131 2.94 18.31 17.51
CA PRO A 131 3.63 17.09 17.17
C PRO A 131 4.98 17.00 17.92
N GLU A 132 5.25 15.87 18.58
CA GLU A 132 6.50 15.66 19.30
C GLU A 132 7.53 14.96 18.40
N PRO A 133 8.65 15.62 18.03
CA PRO A 133 9.67 14.98 17.21
C PRO A 133 10.36 13.85 17.99
N VAL A 134 10.41 12.67 17.40
CA VAL A 134 11.09 11.51 17.98
C VAL A 134 12.60 11.66 17.78
N VAL A 135 13.35 11.82 18.88
CA VAL A 135 14.82 11.94 18.85
C VAL A 135 15.49 10.56 18.87
N TRP A 136 14.84 9.57 19.46
CA TRP A 136 15.33 8.20 19.55
C TRP A 136 14.15 7.25 19.73
N GLU A 137 14.12 6.20 18.91
CA GLU A 137 13.16 5.11 19.04
C GLU A 137 13.93 3.82 19.27
N MET A 138 13.42 2.98 20.17
CA MET A 138 14.01 1.67 20.37
C MET A 138 13.74 0.84 19.11
N PRO A 139 14.78 0.27 18.45
CA PRO A 139 14.56 -0.59 17.30
C PRO A 139 13.61 -1.70 17.72
N SER A 140 12.58 -1.92 16.89
CA SER A 140 11.55 -2.88 17.22
C SER A 140 12.20 -4.26 17.38
N PRO A 141 11.74 -5.16 18.28
CA PRO A 141 12.37 -6.47 18.49
C PRO A 141 12.51 -7.34 17.22
N MET A 142 11.80 -7.00 16.14
CA MET A 142 11.98 -7.62 14.82
C MET A 142 13.20 -7.13 14.02
N GLU A 143 13.82 -6.00 14.40
CA GLU A 143 15.06 -5.45 13.80
C GLU A 143 16.34 -5.92 14.50
N SER A 144 16.25 -6.42 15.74
CA SER A 144 17.43 -6.77 16.55
C SER A 144 17.86 -8.24 16.48
N ALA A 145 17.28 -9.06 15.60
CA ALA A 145 17.76 -10.42 15.40
C ALA A 145 19.08 -10.38 14.57
N PRO A 146 20.23 -10.80 15.14
CA PRO A 146 21.46 -10.86 14.37
C PRO A 146 21.35 -11.89 13.23
N PRO A 147 21.93 -11.61 12.06
CA PRO A 147 21.96 -12.56 10.95
C PRO A 147 22.98 -13.67 11.24
N GLY A 148 22.49 -14.85 11.62
CA GLY A 148 23.17 -16.13 11.39
C GLY A 148 24.18 -16.64 12.45
N GLY A 149 24.06 -17.94 12.75
CA GLY A 149 24.95 -18.76 13.56
C GLY A 149 24.17 -19.34 14.76
N VAL A 150 23.76 -20.61 14.80
CA VAL A 150 24.62 -21.80 14.72
C VAL A 150 23.85 -22.98 14.14
N THR A 151 24.51 -23.72 13.25
CA THR A 151 24.20 -25.08 12.82
C THR A 151 24.28 -26.07 14.00
N ALA A 152 23.21 -26.80 14.30
CA ALA A 152 23.32 -28.12 14.91
C ALA A 152 22.04 -28.94 14.65
N ASP A 153 22.26 -30.15 14.17
CA ASP A 153 21.33 -31.18 13.71
C ASP A 153 20.22 -31.63 14.69
N PRO A 154 19.17 -32.32 14.19
CA PRO A 154 18.04 -32.77 15.00
C PRO A 154 18.39 -34.07 15.75
N VAL A 155 18.28 -34.05 17.08
CA VAL A 155 18.33 -35.26 17.90
C VAL A 155 17.09 -35.33 18.78
N GLY A 156 16.16 -36.21 18.37
CA GLY A 156 15.55 -37.25 19.21
C GLY A 156 14.61 -36.86 20.37
N PRO A 157 13.65 -37.74 20.71
CA PRO A 157 12.45 -37.38 21.46
C PRO A 157 12.67 -37.28 22.97
N GLU A 158 11.82 -36.47 23.60
CA GLU A 158 11.73 -36.25 25.04
C GLU A 158 11.55 -37.56 25.84
N PRO A 159 12.29 -37.75 26.95
CA PRO A 159 11.91 -38.68 28.00
C PRO A 159 11.02 -37.99 29.03
N GLY A 160 10.02 -38.73 29.49
CA GLY A 160 8.96 -38.27 30.36
C GLY A 160 9.42 -37.83 31.75
N LEU A 161 8.56 -37.02 32.34
CA LEU A 161 8.51 -36.74 33.77
C LEU A 161 7.09 -37.05 34.24
N ASP A 162 6.94 -38.29 34.70
CA ASP A 162 6.12 -38.61 35.89
C ASP A 162 6.59 -37.66 37.01
N ASP A 163 5.79 -37.10 37.91
CA ASP A 163 4.69 -37.67 38.68
C ASP A 163 4.15 -36.50 39.57
N PRO A 164 3.45 -36.73 40.70
CA PRO A 164 2.01 -36.87 40.89
C PRO A 164 1.41 -35.64 41.62
N TYR A 165 0.08 -35.50 41.70
CA TYR A 165 -0.59 -35.14 42.97
C TYR A 165 -2.09 -35.50 42.84
N PRO A 166 -2.74 -35.95 43.94
CA PRO A 166 -3.76 -36.97 43.89
C PRO A 166 -5.19 -36.43 43.90
N ALA A 167 -6.07 -37.32 43.47
CA ALA A 167 -7.51 -37.24 43.63
C ALA A 167 -7.92 -37.23 45.12
N ALA A 168 -8.93 -36.41 45.42
CA ALA A 168 -9.80 -36.60 46.57
C ALA A 168 -11.25 -36.68 46.06
N ASP A 169 -11.81 -37.87 46.21
CA ASP A 169 -13.23 -38.20 46.08
C ASP A 169 -14.09 -37.50 47.14
N ALA A 170 -15.35 -37.22 46.76
CA ALA A 170 -16.58 -37.76 47.39
C ALA A 170 -17.75 -36.78 47.12
N ARG A 171 -18.77 -37.20 46.35
CA ARG A 171 -20.14 -37.61 46.79
C ARG A 171 -20.89 -36.49 47.51
N GLU A 172 -22.18 -36.20 47.36
CA GLU A 172 -23.43 -36.81 46.89
C GLU A 172 -24.41 -35.60 46.98
N ALA A 173 -25.45 -35.36 46.20
CA ALA A 173 -26.69 -36.13 46.10
C ALA A 173 -27.62 -35.35 45.15
N ALA A 174 -28.51 -36.09 44.50
CA ALA A 174 -29.58 -35.58 43.66
C ALA A 174 -30.70 -34.96 44.51
N GLU A 175 -31.30 -33.86 44.03
CA GLU A 175 -32.73 -33.57 44.23
C GLU A 175 -33.23 -32.60 43.13
N LYS A 176 -34.10 -33.11 42.26
CA LYS A 176 -35.14 -32.37 41.51
C LYS A 176 -36.45 -32.47 42.33
N PRO A 177 -37.56 -31.76 42.06
CA PRO A 177 -37.84 -30.78 40.99
C PRO A 177 -38.58 -29.50 41.48
N ALA A 178 -38.85 -28.55 40.58
CA ALA A 178 -40.14 -27.83 40.55
C ALA A 178 -40.34 -27.13 39.20
N ASP A 179 -41.57 -27.27 38.69
CA ASP A 179 -42.07 -26.82 37.41
C ASP A 179 -42.18 -25.30 37.28
N GLY A 180 -42.07 -24.83 36.03
CA GLY A 180 -42.29 -23.44 35.66
C GLY A 180 -42.51 -23.32 34.16
N GLU A 181 -43.66 -23.80 33.68
CA GLU A 181 -44.17 -23.55 32.34
C GLU A 181 -44.26 -22.05 32.07
N THR A 182 -43.60 -21.58 31.01
CA THR A 182 -43.97 -20.34 30.32
C THR A 182 -44.20 -20.65 28.85
N PRO A 183 -45.35 -20.26 28.27
CA PRO A 183 -45.73 -20.65 26.92
C PRO A 183 -44.90 -19.89 25.88
N ARG A 184 -44.19 -20.66 25.05
CA ARG A 184 -43.43 -20.20 23.89
C ARG A 184 -44.43 -19.83 22.79
N ARG A 185 -44.49 -18.56 22.45
CA ARG A 185 -45.25 -18.02 21.31
C ARG A 185 -44.60 -18.52 20.02
N GLU A 186 -45.35 -19.28 19.22
CA GLU A 186 -44.96 -19.70 17.88
C GLU A 186 -44.86 -18.47 16.98
N GLU A 187 -43.65 -18.20 16.50
CA GLU A 187 -43.39 -17.27 15.40
C GLU A 187 -43.42 -18.07 14.09
N PRO A 188 -44.18 -17.64 13.07
CA PRO A 188 -44.30 -18.37 11.81
C PRO A 188 -43.00 -18.28 10.98
N ALA A 189 -42.64 -19.42 10.39
CA ALA A 189 -41.46 -19.60 9.55
C ALA A 189 -41.37 -18.57 8.42
N PRO A 190 -40.18 -17.96 8.16
CA PRO A 190 -39.97 -17.16 6.98
C PRO A 190 -39.96 -18.05 5.73
N ALA A 191 -40.76 -17.63 4.74
CA ALA A 191 -40.86 -18.24 3.43
C ALA A 191 -39.49 -18.36 2.74
N ALA A 192 -39.29 -19.51 2.09
CA ALA A 192 -38.11 -19.81 1.30
C ALA A 192 -37.84 -18.72 0.25
N ALA A 193 -36.66 -18.11 0.31
CA ALA A 193 -36.14 -17.26 -0.75
C ALA A 193 -35.84 -18.11 -2.00
N PRO A 194 -36.10 -17.58 -3.21
CA PRO A 194 -35.79 -18.27 -4.46
C PRO A 194 -34.27 -18.48 -4.59
N LYS A 195 -33.89 -19.68 -5.03
CA LYS A 195 -32.51 -20.02 -5.43
C LYS A 195 -32.07 -19.05 -6.51
N VAL A 196 -31.13 -18.17 -6.18
CA VAL A 196 -30.43 -17.35 -7.16
C VAL A 196 -29.39 -18.26 -7.79
N ASP A 197 -29.54 -18.50 -9.09
CA ASP A 197 -28.57 -19.23 -9.89
C ASP A 197 -27.17 -18.62 -9.71
N ALA A 198 -26.18 -19.50 -9.60
CA ALA A 198 -24.78 -19.14 -9.47
C ALA A 198 -24.41 -18.14 -10.57
N ALA A 199 -23.98 -16.95 -10.14
CA ALA A 199 -23.45 -15.93 -11.02
C ALA A 199 -22.27 -16.52 -11.80
N VAL A 200 -22.49 -16.69 -13.11
CA VAL A 200 -21.47 -16.98 -14.11
C VAL A 200 -20.44 -15.87 -14.02
N LYS A 201 -19.19 -16.21 -13.66
CA LYS A 201 -18.04 -15.31 -13.81
C LYS A 201 -18.05 -14.79 -15.25
N PRO A 202 -17.94 -13.47 -15.52
CA PRO A 202 -17.88 -12.98 -16.88
C PRO A 202 -16.62 -13.55 -17.54
N GLY A 203 -16.83 -14.50 -18.47
CA GLY A 203 -15.76 -15.03 -19.31
C GLY A 203 -15.35 -13.94 -20.28
N ILE A 204 -14.08 -13.53 -20.19
CA ILE A 204 -13.45 -12.67 -21.19
C ILE A 204 -13.45 -13.44 -22.51
N PRO A 205 -13.87 -12.84 -23.65
CA PRO A 205 -13.81 -13.52 -24.94
C PRO A 205 -12.35 -13.90 -25.27
N SER A 206 -12.15 -15.17 -25.61
CA SER A 206 -10.86 -15.73 -26.03
C SER A 206 -10.44 -15.06 -27.34
N LEU A 207 -9.41 -14.23 -27.28
CA LEU A 207 -8.74 -13.63 -28.44
C LEU A 207 -7.76 -14.67 -29.01
N GLU A 208 -7.74 -14.84 -30.33
CA GLU A 208 -7.01 -15.92 -31.00
C GLU A 208 -5.48 -15.87 -30.76
N GLY A 209 -4.99 -16.68 -29.80
CA GLY A 209 -3.57 -16.97 -29.65
C GLY A 209 -3.12 -17.20 -28.23
N GLU A 210 -3.51 -18.33 -27.64
CA GLU A 210 -2.99 -18.75 -26.35
C GLU A 210 -1.53 -19.23 -26.50
N LEU A 211 -0.56 -18.46 -25.97
CA LEU A 211 0.83 -18.89 -25.82
C LEU A 211 1.15 -19.17 -24.35
N ALA A 212 1.87 -20.25 -24.06
CA ALA A 212 2.42 -20.45 -22.72
C ALA A 212 3.41 -19.30 -22.39
N LEU A 213 3.41 -18.84 -21.14
CA LEU A 213 4.26 -17.73 -20.69
C LEU A 213 5.73 -17.97 -21.04
N LYS A 214 6.24 -19.17 -20.74
CA LYS A 214 7.62 -19.55 -21.01
C LYS A 214 7.97 -19.49 -22.50
N ASP A 215 7.07 -19.93 -23.38
CA ASP A 215 7.29 -19.89 -24.82
C ASP A 215 7.33 -18.45 -25.34
N PHE A 216 6.44 -17.60 -24.82
CA PHE A 216 6.41 -16.18 -25.17
C PHE A 216 7.65 -15.43 -24.71
N LEU A 217 8.10 -15.68 -23.48
CA LEU A 217 9.36 -15.13 -22.94
C LEU A 217 10.59 -15.61 -23.75
N THR A 218 10.56 -16.84 -24.24
CA THR A 218 11.65 -17.43 -25.05
C THR A 218 11.68 -16.86 -26.47
N ALA A 219 10.53 -16.47 -27.02
CA ALA A 219 10.44 -15.87 -28.35
C ALA A 219 11.08 -14.48 -28.42
N ALA A 220 11.19 -13.77 -27.29
CA ALA A 220 11.85 -12.48 -27.24
C ALA A 220 13.37 -12.61 -27.31
N HIS A 221 14.02 -11.65 -27.98
CA HIS A 221 15.48 -11.57 -27.97
C HIS A 221 15.98 -11.07 -26.61
N ARG A 222 15.32 -10.07 -26.04
CA ARG A 222 15.68 -9.50 -24.74
C ARG A 222 14.45 -9.34 -23.82
N VAL A 223 14.66 -9.55 -22.53
CA VAL A 223 13.63 -9.48 -21.48
C VAL A 223 14.15 -8.67 -20.30
N VAL A 224 13.48 -7.57 -19.99
CA VAL A 224 13.69 -6.79 -18.76
C VAL A 224 12.54 -7.10 -17.81
N ALA A 225 12.84 -7.71 -16.66
CA ALA A 225 11.85 -7.97 -15.62
C ALA A 225 11.79 -6.80 -14.64
N VAL A 226 10.59 -6.31 -14.38
CA VAL A 226 10.29 -5.19 -13.48
C VAL A 226 9.40 -5.72 -12.36
N PHE A 227 9.98 -5.81 -11.17
CA PHE A 227 9.28 -6.26 -9.97
C PHE A 227 8.88 -5.07 -9.12
N ARG A 228 7.70 -5.15 -8.52
CA ARG A 228 7.25 -4.18 -7.52
C ARG A 228 7.80 -4.59 -6.15
N ALA A 229 8.64 -3.75 -5.55
CA ALA A 229 9.22 -4.02 -4.23
C ALA A 229 8.20 -3.84 -3.09
N VAL A 230 7.26 -2.89 -3.23
CA VAL A 230 6.25 -2.54 -2.23
C VAL A 230 4.93 -2.17 -2.90
N GLU A 231 3.79 -2.41 -2.26
CA GLU A 231 2.46 -2.19 -2.85
C GLU A 231 2.25 -0.74 -3.32
N GLU A 232 2.82 0.22 -2.60
CA GLU A 232 2.69 1.65 -2.86
C GLU A 232 3.45 2.12 -4.13
N ALA A 233 4.41 1.33 -4.62
CA ALA A 233 5.21 1.67 -5.80
C ALA A 233 4.44 1.41 -7.10
N ASP A 234 4.46 2.39 -8.02
CA ASP A 234 3.75 2.32 -9.31
C ASP A 234 4.60 1.65 -10.39
N SER A 235 4.83 0.33 -10.23
CA SER A 235 5.54 -0.49 -11.23
C SER A 235 4.91 -0.42 -12.62
N ALA A 236 3.60 -0.23 -12.69
CA ALA A 236 2.86 -0.22 -13.94
C ALA A 236 3.16 1.02 -14.79
N THR A 237 3.31 2.20 -14.16
CA THR A 237 3.78 3.40 -14.87
C THR A 237 5.22 3.24 -15.33
N VAL A 238 6.08 2.69 -14.47
CA VAL A 238 7.50 2.51 -14.80
C VAL A 238 7.70 1.51 -15.93
N ALA A 239 7.05 0.34 -15.87
CA ALA A 239 7.13 -0.66 -16.92
C ALA A 239 6.58 -0.16 -18.25
N ALA A 240 5.43 0.55 -18.23
CA ALA A 240 4.85 1.11 -19.44
C ALA A 240 5.70 2.23 -20.05
N GLY A 241 6.24 3.13 -19.22
CA GLY A 241 7.12 4.20 -19.69
C GLY A 241 8.43 3.65 -20.27
N LEU A 242 9.02 2.64 -19.63
CA LEU A 242 10.21 1.96 -20.14
C LEU A 242 9.89 1.28 -21.47
N ALA A 243 8.79 0.54 -21.57
CA ALA A 243 8.38 -0.14 -22.79
C ALA A 243 8.13 0.85 -23.94
N GLU A 244 7.49 1.99 -23.66
CA GLU A 244 7.30 3.07 -24.64
C GLU A 244 8.64 3.62 -25.13
N ALA A 245 9.58 3.90 -24.22
CA ALA A 245 10.87 4.51 -24.54
C ALA A 245 11.77 3.61 -25.41
N CYS A 246 11.69 2.29 -25.24
CA CYS A 246 12.49 1.33 -26.02
C CYS A 246 11.72 0.58 -27.12
N GLY A 247 10.44 0.92 -27.36
CA GLY A 247 9.61 0.25 -28.36
C GLY A 247 9.34 -1.24 -28.06
N ALA A 248 9.38 -1.63 -26.79
CA ALA A 248 9.12 -2.98 -26.33
C ALA A 248 7.62 -3.30 -26.27
N VAL A 249 7.29 -4.58 -26.11
CA VAL A 249 5.97 -4.99 -25.63
C VAL A 249 6.00 -5.05 -24.09
N HIS A 250 5.03 -4.39 -23.47
CA HIS A 250 4.80 -4.50 -22.02
C HIS A 250 3.95 -5.73 -21.74
N LEU A 251 4.52 -6.70 -21.04
CA LEU A 251 3.82 -7.87 -20.53
C LEU A 251 3.49 -7.67 -19.04
N GLU A 252 2.20 -7.60 -18.69
CA GLU A 252 1.76 -7.59 -17.29
C GLU A 252 1.45 -9.02 -16.81
N VAL A 253 2.18 -9.49 -15.80
CA VAL A 253 1.96 -10.79 -15.14
C VAL A 253 1.30 -10.54 -13.79
N ALA A 254 -0.04 -10.58 -13.76
CA ALA A 254 -0.83 -10.23 -12.59
C ALA A 254 -2.20 -10.95 -12.60
N PRO A 255 -2.76 -11.32 -11.43
CA PRO A 255 -4.10 -11.93 -11.35
C PRO A 255 -5.20 -11.03 -11.96
N GLU A 256 -5.07 -9.72 -11.77
CA GLU A 256 -5.97 -8.70 -12.28
C GLU A 256 -5.16 -7.66 -13.06
N PRO A 257 -5.09 -7.76 -14.40
CA PRO A 257 -4.34 -6.82 -15.21
C PRO A 257 -4.94 -5.41 -15.10
N ARG A 258 -4.11 -4.40 -14.80
CA ARG A 258 -4.50 -3.00 -14.60
C ARG A 258 -3.74 -2.05 -15.51
N ALA A 259 -2.57 -2.45 -16.01
CA ALA A 259 -1.74 -1.62 -16.86
C ALA A 259 -2.33 -1.40 -18.26
N PHE A 260 -3.28 -2.24 -18.69
CA PHE A 260 -3.98 -2.11 -19.98
C PHE A 260 -4.55 -0.71 -20.25
N ARG A 261 -4.96 0.01 -19.19
CA ARG A 261 -5.49 1.38 -19.30
C ARG A 261 -4.51 2.41 -19.86
N ARG A 262 -3.21 2.07 -19.91
CA ARG A 262 -2.17 2.89 -20.56
C ARG A 262 -2.10 2.69 -22.06
N TYR A 263 -2.77 1.66 -22.58
CA TYR A 263 -2.69 1.24 -23.99
C TYR A 263 -4.06 1.28 -24.70
N GLY A 264 -5.16 1.31 -23.96
CA GLY A 264 -6.51 1.44 -24.49
C GLY A 264 -7.56 1.53 -23.37
N GLU A 265 -8.83 1.74 -23.74
CA GLU A 265 -9.96 1.84 -22.81
C GLU A 265 -10.43 0.45 -22.33
N SER A 266 -9.99 -0.62 -22.99
CA SER A 266 -10.30 -2.01 -22.67
C SER A 266 -9.10 -2.93 -22.85
N LEU A 267 -9.15 -4.13 -22.24
CA LEU A 267 -8.12 -5.16 -22.41
C LEU A 267 -7.94 -5.56 -23.88
N GLU A 268 -9.06 -5.70 -24.61
CA GLU A 268 -9.05 -6.06 -26.01
C GLU A 268 -8.34 -5.00 -26.87
N GLU A 269 -8.66 -3.73 -26.66
CA GLU A 269 -8.01 -2.62 -27.36
C GLU A 269 -6.51 -2.55 -27.04
N ALA A 270 -6.14 -2.70 -25.76
CA ALA A 270 -4.75 -2.70 -25.33
C ALA A 270 -3.95 -3.84 -25.99
N VAL A 271 -4.49 -5.06 -25.98
CA VAL A 271 -3.85 -6.24 -26.63
C VAL A 271 -3.74 -6.02 -28.14
N ASN A 272 -4.81 -5.58 -28.79
CA ASN A 272 -4.84 -5.33 -30.24
C ASN A 272 -3.93 -4.20 -30.69
N SER A 273 -3.48 -3.33 -29.77
CA SER A 273 -2.45 -2.33 -30.07
C SER A 273 -1.09 -2.95 -30.43
N GLY A 274 -0.85 -4.21 -30.07
CA GLY A 274 0.41 -4.91 -30.27
C GLY A 274 1.56 -4.42 -29.37
N ARG A 275 1.29 -3.46 -28.47
CA ARG A 275 2.25 -2.90 -27.50
C ARG A 275 2.09 -3.47 -26.09
N TYR A 276 0.99 -4.17 -25.85
CA TYR A 276 0.64 -4.70 -24.54
C TYR A 276 0.23 -6.16 -24.63
N ALA A 277 0.65 -6.93 -23.62
CA ALA A 277 0.29 -8.31 -23.40
C ALA A 277 0.02 -8.53 -21.91
N PHE A 278 -0.75 -9.56 -21.56
CA PHE A 278 -0.94 -9.92 -20.16
C PHE A 278 -1.01 -11.42 -19.92
N CYS A 279 -0.70 -11.83 -18.69
CA CYS A 279 -0.83 -13.18 -18.18
C CYS A 279 -1.42 -13.14 -16.77
N ASN A 280 -2.59 -13.76 -16.58
CA ASN A 280 -3.34 -13.76 -15.31
C ASN A 280 -3.48 -15.16 -14.70
N GLY A 281 -2.44 -15.98 -14.80
CA GLY A 281 -2.44 -17.37 -14.32
C GLY A 281 -2.89 -18.38 -15.38
N GLY A 282 -2.84 -17.99 -16.65
CA GLY A 282 -3.11 -18.85 -17.79
C GLY A 282 -2.14 -18.56 -18.94
N ASN A 283 -2.60 -18.71 -20.17
CA ASN A 283 -1.81 -18.38 -21.35
C ASN A 283 -1.70 -16.86 -21.55
N VAL A 284 -0.57 -16.42 -22.10
CA VAL A 284 -0.35 -15.03 -22.50
C VAL A 284 -1.35 -14.63 -23.56
N GLN A 285 -2.00 -13.48 -23.34
CA GLN A 285 -2.88 -12.83 -24.30
C GLN A 285 -2.11 -11.69 -24.97
N THR A 286 -1.90 -11.79 -26.28
CA THR A 286 -1.12 -10.82 -27.07
C THR A 286 -1.53 -10.85 -28.54
N ALA A 287 -1.48 -9.69 -29.21
CA ALA A 287 -1.58 -9.62 -30.67
C ALA A 287 -0.20 -9.75 -31.36
N ARG A 288 0.90 -9.55 -30.64
CA ARG A 288 2.29 -9.65 -31.15
C ARG A 288 2.96 -10.87 -30.53
N ARG A 289 3.27 -11.90 -31.34
CA ARG A 289 3.77 -13.21 -30.87
C ARG A 289 5.30 -13.30 -30.80
N ASP A 290 6.00 -12.43 -31.51
CA ASP A 290 7.45 -12.39 -31.67
C ASP A 290 8.01 -10.99 -31.32
N PRO A 291 7.87 -10.54 -30.06
CA PRO A 291 8.42 -9.27 -29.64
C PRO A 291 9.95 -9.32 -29.56
N ASP A 292 10.68 -8.40 -30.19
CA ASP A 292 12.14 -8.38 -30.07
C ASP A 292 12.58 -8.10 -28.61
N LEU A 293 11.87 -7.21 -27.93
CA LEU A 293 12.12 -6.78 -26.56
C LEU A 293 10.84 -6.85 -25.74
N LEU A 294 10.95 -7.42 -24.54
CA LEU A 294 9.89 -7.44 -23.53
C LEU A 294 10.30 -6.63 -22.30
N VAL A 295 9.35 -5.83 -21.82
CA VAL A 295 9.35 -5.31 -20.44
C VAL A 295 8.26 -6.05 -19.69
N VAL A 296 8.65 -6.88 -18.73
CA VAL A 296 7.74 -7.76 -18.01
C VAL A 296 7.51 -7.21 -16.62
N GLU A 297 6.31 -6.70 -16.37
CA GLU A 297 5.88 -6.29 -15.04
C GLU A 297 5.35 -7.50 -14.29
N VAL A 298 5.85 -7.74 -13.08
CA VAL A 298 5.42 -8.86 -12.24
C VAL A 298 4.79 -8.35 -10.95
N ASP A 299 3.51 -8.66 -10.74
CA ASP A 299 2.86 -8.41 -9.45
C ASP A 299 3.39 -9.40 -8.39
N PRO A 300 3.71 -8.96 -7.16
CA PRO A 300 4.13 -9.87 -6.08
C PRO A 300 3.12 -10.97 -5.75
N ASN A 301 1.84 -10.79 -6.10
CA ASN A 301 0.78 -11.77 -5.90
C ASN A 301 0.49 -12.59 -7.18
N VAL A 302 1.52 -12.93 -7.95
CA VAL A 302 1.35 -13.77 -9.14
C VAL A 302 0.54 -15.03 -8.82
N PRO A 303 -0.39 -15.45 -9.71
CA PRO A 303 -1.27 -16.59 -9.45
C PRO A 303 -0.51 -17.91 -9.28
N GLU A 304 0.59 -18.06 -10.04
CA GLU A 304 1.40 -19.26 -10.05
C GLU A 304 2.87 -18.92 -9.77
N ARG A 305 3.46 -19.57 -8.78
CA ARG A 305 4.86 -19.34 -8.39
C ARG A 305 5.83 -19.63 -9.52
N SER A 306 5.52 -20.59 -10.38
CA SER A 306 6.28 -20.91 -11.61
C SER A 306 6.39 -19.72 -12.56
N SER A 307 5.41 -18.82 -12.59
CA SER A 307 5.47 -17.62 -13.44
C SER A 307 6.60 -16.70 -13.01
N LEU A 308 6.83 -16.56 -11.70
CA LEU A 308 7.95 -15.76 -11.18
C LEU A 308 9.29 -16.39 -11.56
N ASP A 309 9.42 -17.71 -11.41
CA ASP A 309 10.64 -18.44 -11.75
C ASP A 309 10.92 -18.39 -13.26
N ASP A 310 9.89 -18.51 -14.11
CA ASP A 310 10.02 -18.43 -15.57
C ASP A 310 10.43 -17.02 -16.02
N VAL A 311 9.81 -15.96 -15.48
CA VAL A 311 10.16 -14.57 -15.80
C VAL A 311 11.57 -14.24 -15.31
N TYR A 312 11.87 -14.52 -14.04
CA TYR A 312 13.17 -14.23 -13.46
C TYR A 312 14.30 -15.03 -14.14
N GLY A 313 14.06 -16.32 -14.42
CA GLY A 313 15.01 -17.20 -15.08
C GLY A 313 15.31 -16.81 -16.53
N ARG A 314 14.35 -16.19 -17.23
CA ARG A 314 14.56 -15.67 -18.59
C ARG A 314 15.07 -14.23 -18.61
N ALA A 315 14.86 -13.43 -17.58
CA ALA A 315 15.24 -12.02 -17.59
C ALA A 315 16.73 -11.81 -17.90
N ASP A 316 17.03 -10.90 -18.82
CA ASP A 316 18.39 -10.42 -19.08
C ASP A 316 18.79 -9.37 -18.04
N LYS A 317 17.83 -8.53 -17.65
CA LYS A 317 17.95 -7.52 -16.60
C LYS A 317 16.79 -7.59 -15.62
N VAL A 318 17.07 -7.38 -14.34
CA VAL A 318 16.09 -7.38 -13.24
C VAL A 318 16.10 -6.01 -12.57
N ALA A 319 14.95 -5.35 -12.57
CA ALA A 319 14.75 -4.07 -11.90
C ALA A 319 13.68 -4.19 -10.82
N HIS A 320 13.88 -3.50 -9.70
CA HIS A 320 12.84 -3.30 -8.69
C HIS A 320 12.36 -1.85 -8.73
N VAL A 321 11.05 -1.68 -8.72
CA VAL A 321 10.42 -0.38 -8.49
C VAL A 321 10.15 -0.24 -7.00
N VAL A 322 10.73 0.80 -6.41
CA VAL A 322 10.70 1.09 -4.97
C VAL A 322 9.83 2.31 -4.69
N GLY A 323 9.25 2.37 -3.49
CA GLY A 323 8.40 3.48 -3.08
C GLY A 323 9.19 4.77 -2.83
N HIS A 324 8.54 5.90 -3.07
CA HIS A 324 9.11 7.24 -2.91
C HIS A 324 8.69 7.96 -1.63
N ASP A 325 7.61 7.53 -0.97
CA ASP A 325 7.23 8.06 0.34
C ASP A 325 8.00 7.37 1.48
N PHE A 326 8.01 7.97 2.67
CA PHE A 326 8.80 7.49 3.81
C PHE A 326 8.54 6.02 4.16
N ASN A 327 7.27 5.59 4.16
CA ASN A 327 6.89 4.21 4.46
C ASN A 327 7.32 3.25 3.35
N GLY A 328 7.13 3.67 2.10
CA GLY A 328 7.57 2.98 0.91
C GLY A 328 9.08 2.80 0.90
N VAL A 329 9.86 3.81 1.30
CA VAL A 329 11.32 3.76 1.37
C VAL A 329 11.79 2.69 2.36
N GLU A 330 11.31 2.71 3.60
CA GLU A 330 11.78 1.74 4.61
C GLU A 330 11.35 0.30 4.29
N LYS A 331 10.10 0.11 3.84
CA LYS A 331 9.64 -1.21 3.36
C LYS A 331 10.45 -1.67 2.14
N SER A 332 10.74 -0.77 1.21
CA SER A 332 11.53 -1.09 0.01
C SER A 332 12.94 -1.49 0.38
N LYS A 333 13.59 -0.74 1.29
CA LYS A 333 14.93 -1.10 1.80
C LYS A 333 14.94 -2.50 2.39
N ARG A 334 13.96 -2.82 3.24
CA ARG A 334 13.83 -4.17 3.81
C ARG A 334 13.67 -5.24 2.73
N ASN A 335 12.77 -5.04 1.77
CA ASN A 335 12.48 -6.03 0.73
C ASN A 335 13.64 -6.20 -0.25
N VAL A 336 14.31 -5.12 -0.63
CA VAL A 336 15.52 -5.14 -1.47
C VAL A 336 16.67 -5.83 -0.73
N ARG A 337 16.86 -5.54 0.57
CA ARG A 337 17.87 -6.21 1.38
C ARG A 337 17.64 -7.72 1.42
N LEU A 338 16.40 -8.14 1.69
CA LEU A 338 16.02 -9.55 1.67
C LEU A 338 16.29 -10.19 0.29
N TRP A 339 15.98 -9.50 -0.81
CA TRP A 339 16.26 -9.98 -2.16
C TRP A 339 17.76 -10.26 -2.38
N LEU A 340 18.60 -9.27 -2.06
CA LEU A 340 20.05 -9.35 -2.22
C LEU A 340 20.68 -10.42 -1.30
N GLU A 341 20.24 -10.50 -0.04
CA GLU A 341 20.75 -11.49 0.92
C GLU A 341 20.42 -12.93 0.55
N ASN A 342 19.33 -13.15 -0.21
CA ASN A 342 19.03 -14.46 -0.78
C ASN A 342 19.83 -14.77 -2.05
N GLY A 343 20.76 -13.89 -2.46
CA GLY A 343 21.62 -14.08 -3.63
C GLY A 343 20.93 -13.85 -4.96
N TRP A 344 19.80 -13.15 -4.97
CA TRP A 344 19.07 -12.85 -6.21
C TRP A 344 19.73 -11.66 -6.92
N ARG A 345 19.83 -11.77 -8.24
CA ARG A 345 20.34 -10.71 -9.11
C ARG A 345 19.38 -9.53 -9.06
N LEU A 346 19.96 -8.33 -8.99
CA LEU A 346 19.26 -7.07 -9.10
C LEU A 346 20.15 -6.07 -9.84
N ASP A 347 19.73 -5.68 -11.04
CA ASP A 347 20.47 -4.76 -11.89
C ASP A 347 20.13 -3.30 -11.62
N ALA A 348 18.86 -3.01 -11.26
CA ALA A 348 18.41 -1.65 -11.00
C ALA A 348 17.40 -1.50 -9.85
N LEU A 349 17.48 -0.36 -9.17
CA LEU A 349 16.43 0.20 -8.32
C LEU A 349 15.87 1.47 -8.97
N ILE A 350 14.56 1.52 -9.12
CA ILE A 350 13.86 2.64 -9.74
C ILE A 350 12.91 3.24 -8.72
N VAL A 351 13.19 4.47 -8.30
CA VAL A 351 12.32 5.22 -7.38
C VAL A 351 11.23 5.91 -8.21
N ASP A 352 9.98 5.54 -7.98
CA ASP A 352 8.86 6.07 -8.77
C ASP A 352 8.50 7.52 -8.39
N ARG A 353 7.93 8.29 -9.33
CA ARG A 353 7.36 9.63 -9.08
C ARG A 353 8.32 10.67 -8.46
N VAL A 354 9.63 10.52 -8.64
CA VAL A 354 10.63 11.48 -8.17
C VAL A 354 11.71 11.70 -9.20
N PRO A 355 12.31 12.91 -9.28
CA PRO A 355 13.41 13.16 -10.19
C PRO A 355 14.67 12.42 -9.70
N ASP A 356 15.61 12.15 -10.60
CA ASP A 356 16.86 11.45 -10.25
C ASP A 356 17.69 12.17 -9.16
N ALA A 357 17.58 13.51 -9.11
CA ALA A 357 18.23 14.35 -8.10
C ALA A 357 17.53 14.34 -6.72
N SER A 358 16.45 13.57 -6.54
CA SER A 358 15.70 13.52 -5.29
C SER A 358 16.53 12.95 -4.14
N HIS A 359 16.34 13.49 -2.94
CA HIS A 359 16.96 12.96 -1.73
C HIS A 359 16.62 11.48 -1.49
N VAL A 360 15.43 11.04 -1.92
CA VAL A 360 15.02 9.64 -1.80
C VAL A 360 15.91 8.71 -2.63
N VAL A 361 16.29 9.14 -3.84
CA VAL A 361 17.22 8.40 -4.70
C VAL A 361 18.59 8.31 -4.02
N GLU A 362 19.06 9.39 -3.39
CA GLU A 362 20.32 9.41 -2.64
C GLU A 362 20.30 8.47 -1.43
N ILE A 363 19.15 8.31 -0.75
CA ILE A 363 18.99 7.30 0.31
C ILE A 363 19.24 5.89 -0.24
N PHE A 364 18.63 5.53 -1.38
CA PHE A 364 18.85 4.22 -2.00
C PHE A 364 20.28 4.06 -2.50
N LYS A 365 20.90 5.09 -3.09
CA LYS A 365 22.31 5.09 -3.50
C LYS A 365 23.24 4.88 -2.30
N GLY A 366 23.01 5.60 -1.20
CA GLY A 366 23.78 5.44 0.04
C GLY A 366 23.62 4.06 0.68
N THR A 367 22.45 3.42 0.49
CA THR A 367 22.15 2.11 1.09
C THR A 367 22.62 0.93 0.23
N PHE A 368 22.43 0.99 -1.09
CA PHE A 368 22.61 -0.16 -2.00
C PHE A 368 23.56 0.12 -3.17
N GLY A 369 24.16 1.31 -3.27
CA GLY A 369 24.97 1.72 -4.43
C GLY A 369 26.23 0.89 -4.67
N THR A 370 26.66 0.08 -3.69
CA THR A 370 27.76 -0.89 -3.87
C THR A 370 27.30 -2.27 -4.33
N GLU A 371 25.99 -2.55 -4.27
CA GLU A 371 25.39 -3.86 -4.54
C GLU A 371 24.53 -3.85 -5.82
N VAL A 372 23.93 -2.71 -6.16
CA VAL A 372 23.07 -2.54 -7.34
C VAL A 372 23.71 -1.59 -8.35
N GLY A 373 23.76 -2.01 -9.61
CA GLY A 373 24.46 -1.28 -10.67
C GLY A 373 23.83 0.06 -11.06
N LEU A 374 22.50 0.16 -11.02
CA LEU A 374 21.76 1.37 -11.34
C LEU A 374 20.76 1.72 -10.24
N ILE A 375 20.77 2.97 -9.78
CA ILE A 375 19.77 3.49 -8.84
C ILE A 375 19.37 4.88 -9.34
N CYS A 376 18.11 5.04 -9.74
CA CYS A 376 17.63 6.29 -10.31
C CYS A 376 16.18 6.61 -9.96
N GLY A 377 15.82 7.89 -10.09
CA GLY A 377 14.44 8.38 -9.97
C GLY A 377 13.75 8.57 -11.32
N VAL A 378 12.45 8.31 -11.40
CA VAL A 378 11.62 8.62 -12.58
C VAL A 378 10.41 9.50 -12.23
N GLU A 379 10.33 10.69 -12.83
CA GLU A 379 9.21 11.64 -12.64
C GLU A 379 8.48 11.96 -13.96
N GLY A 380 9.06 11.62 -15.11
CA GLY A 380 8.48 11.91 -16.42
C GLY A 380 9.16 11.16 -17.56
N LYS A 381 8.73 11.43 -18.80
CA LYS A 381 9.20 10.70 -20.00
C LYS A 381 10.71 10.78 -20.22
N GLU A 382 11.32 11.94 -19.95
CA GLU A 382 12.76 12.16 -20.11
C GLU A 382 13.61 11.32 -19.15
N SER A 383 13.01 10.82 -18.05
CA SER A 383 13.71 9.98 -17.07
C SER A 383 13.97 8.55 -17.57
N PHE A 384 13.35 8.13 -18.68
CA PHE A 384 13.49 6.76 -19.19
C PHE A 384 14.72 6.56 -20.09
N ASP A 385 15.32 7.61 -20.65
CA ASP A 385 16.47 7.48 -21.54
C ASP A 385 17.66 6.78 -20.84
N LEU A 386 17.93 7.16 -19.59
CA LEU A 386 18.95 6.52 -18.76
C LEU A 386 18.63 5.03 -18.48
N LEU A 387 17.35 4.72 -18.24
CA LEU A 387 16.91 3.34 -18.03
C LEU A 387 17.09 2.50 -19.30
N VAL A 388 16.78 3.06 -20.47
CA VAL A 388 16.99 2.39 -21.75
C VAL A 388 18.48 2.12 -21.98
N GLU A 389 19.34 3.12 -21.81
CA GLU A 389 20.79 2.96 -21.95
C GLU A 389 21.33 1.82 -21.06
N LYS A 390 20.89 1.76 -19.79
CA LYS A 390 21.45 0.81 -18.82
C LYS A 390 20.78 -0.56 -18.79
N LEU A 391 19.50 -0.64 -19.12
CA LEU A 391 18.73 -1.90 -19.05
C LEU A 391 18.52 -2.54 -20.41
N VAL A 392 18.58 -1.78 -21.50
CA VAL A 392 18.23 -2.25 -22.86
C VAL A 392 19.39 -2.17 -23.83
N GLU A 393 20.28 -1.19 -23.71
CA GLU A 393 21.49 -1.17 -24.53
C GLU A 393 22.56 -2.10 -23.92
N GLU A 394 23.47 -2.62 -24.75
CA GLU A 394 24.62 -3.39 -24.26
C GLU A 394 25.77 -2.43 -23.96
N GLU A 395 26.45 -2.61 -22.84
CA GLU A 395 27.83 -2.13 -22.70
C GLU A 395 28.68 -2.96 -23.66
N ASN A 396 28.92 -2.44 -24.87
CA ASN A 396 29.84 -3.02 -25.86
C ASN A 396 31.24 -3.26 -25.30
#